data_AF-A0A914MQ45-F1
#
_entry.id   AF-A0A914MQ45-F1
#
_cell.length_a   1.000
_cell.length_b   1.000
_cell.length_c   1.000
_cell.angle_alpha   90.00
_cell.angle_beta   90.00
_cell.angle_gamma   90.00
#
_symmetry.space_group_name_H-M   'P 1'
#
loop_
_entity.id
_entity.type
_entity.pdbx_description
1 polymer ?
#
loop_
_entity_poly.entity_id
_entity_poly.type
_entity_poly.pdbx_seq_one_letter_code
_entity_poly.pdbx_strand_id
1 'polypeptide(L)'
;MGTSLCAPRQLDNNNNKSRIITSSSCLSNEQSNPFETSFSKKERSCLRTTFQRLSDPKEIIGQIFVDIVNDVCPEFKRIFGVERAPKAAMLKMPKLGGHASRMADFIEQ
;
A
#
# COMPACT_ATOMS: atom_id res chain seq x y z
N MET A 1 -33.47 -37.38 -10.29
CA MET A 1 -32.67 -38.60 -10.12
C MET A 1 -31.49 -38.53 -11.10
N GLY A 2 -30.27 -38.37 -10.58
CA GLY A 2 -28.96 -38.66 -11.23
C GLY A 2 -28.58 -37.83 -12.47
N THR A 3 -27.75 -36.78 -12.37
CA THR A 3 -26.27 -36.77 -12.42
C THR A 3 -25.64 -37.31 -13.71
N SER A 4 -25.21 -36.41 -14.61
CA SER A 4 -23.94 -36.44 -15.37
C SER A 4 -23.96 -35.16 -16.24
N LEU A 5 -22.94 -34.31 -16.36
CA LEU A 5 -21.52 -34.55 -16.58
C LEU A 5 -20.72 -33.33 -16.10
N CYS A 6 -19.98 -33.45 -15.00
CA CYS A 6 -18.79 -32.65 -14.73
C CYS A 6 -17.76 -33.62 -14.16
N ALA A 7 -16.96 -34.22 -15.03
CA ALA A 7 -15.78 -34.96 -14.61
C ALA A 7 -14.71 -33.96 -14.13
N PRO A 8 -14.03 -34.19 -13.00
CA PRO A 8 -12.86 -33.41 -12.63
C PRO A 8 -11.74 -33.70 -13.63
N ARG A 9 -11.15 -32.64 -14.19
CA ARG A 9 -9.97 -32.77 -15.05
C ARG A 9 -8.83 -33.35 -14.20
N GLN A 10 -8.26 -34.48 -14.63
CA GLN A 10 -7.15 -35.11 -13.93
C GLN A 10 -5.90 -34.21 -13.98
N LEU A 11 -5.15 -34.27 -12.88
CA LEU A 11 -3.87 -33.59 -12.66
C LEU A 11 -2.80 -34.26 -13.53
N ASP A 12 -2.53 -33.67 -14.70
CA ASP A 12 -1.27 -33.92 -15.39
C ASP A 12 -0.14 -33.20 -14.65
N ASN A 13 0.82 -34.01 -14.26
CA ASN A 13 2.03 -33.68 -13.54
C ASN A 13 2.94 -32.82 -14.45
N ASN A 14 2.81 -31.50 -14.39
CA ASN A 14 3.82 -30.58 -14.89
C ASN A 14 3.83 -29.30 -14.07
N ASN A 15 4.94 -29.11 -13.37
CA ASN A 15 5.30 -27.89 -12.65
C ASN A 15 5.18 -26.68 -13.56
N ASN A 16 4.07 -25.94 -13.48
CA ASN A 16 3.99 -24.51 -13.80
C ASN A 16 2.63 -23.98 -13.33
N LYS A 17 2.44 -23.93 -12.00
CA LYS A 17 1.48 -23.00 -11.41
C LYS A 17 1.97 -21.61 -11.78
N SER A 18 1.33 -20.97 -12.75
CA SER A 18 1.53 -19.55 -13.03
C SER A 18 1.13 -18.78 -11.77
N ARG A 19 2.13 -18.49 -10.94
CA ARG A 19 2.02 -17.49 -9.89
C ARG A 19 1.54 -16.24 -10.62
N ILE A 20 0.36 -15.73 -10.28
CA ILE A 20 -0.05 -14.40 -10.69
C ILE A 20 0.93 -13.46 -9.98
N ILE A 21 2.01 -13.13 -10.66
CA ILE A 21 2.95 -12.10 -10.25
C ILE A 21 2.27 -10.80 -10.67
N THR A 22 1.67 -10.10 -9.71
CA THR A 22 1.33 -8.68 -9.83
C THR A 22 2.62 -7.87 -9.85
N SER A 23 3.48 -8.08 -10.86
CA SER A 23 4.61 -7.20 -11.16
C SER A 23 4.11 -6.17 -12.14
N SER A 24 3.76 -4.99 -11.63
CA SER A 24 3.66 -3.81 -12.47
C SER A 24 4.98 -3.63 -13.22
N SER A 25 4.87 -3.58 -14.54
CA SER A 25 5.93 -3.60 -15.54
C SER A 25 7.00 -2.52 -15.33
N CYS A 26 8.13 -2.92 -14.75
CA CYS A 26 9.46 -2.36 -14.99
C CYS A 26 10.41 -3.52 -15.35
N LEU A 27 10.17 -4.17 -16.49
CA LEU A 27 10.96 -5.31 -16.98
C LEU A 27 12.00 -4.87 -18.03
N SER A 28 12.59 -3.67 -17.87
CA SER A 28 13.73 -3.28 -18.69
C SER A 28 15.00 -3.53 -17.89
N ASN A 29 15.73 -4.60 -18.26
CA ASN A 29 17.06 -4.93 -17.72
C ASN A 29 18.07 -3.78 -17.80
N GLU A 30 17.76 -2.69 -18.53
CA GLU A 30 18.64 -1.52 -18.69
C GLU A 30 18.44 -0.46 -17.61
N GLN A 31 17.28 -0.42 -16.93
CA GLN A 31 17.04 0.56 -15.88
C GLN A 31 17.26 -0.08 -14.52
N SER A 32 18.46 0.16 -13.97
CA SER A 32 18.80 -0.27 -12.62
C SER A 32 17.76 0.18 -11.60
N ASN A 33 17.47 -0.69 -10.62
CA ASN A 33 16.48 -0.42 -9.59
C ASN A 33 16.90 0.83 -8.79
N PRO A 34 16.11 1.93 -8.79
CA PRO A 34 16.49 3.16 -8.11
C PRO A 34 16.65 2.96 -6.60
N PHE A 35 15.91 2.02 -5.99
CA PHE A 35 16.05 1.72 -4.56
C PHE A 35 17.36 1.00 -4.22
N GLU A 36 18.01 0.36 -5.19
CA GLU A 36 19.32 -0.27 -5.01
C GLU A 36 20.47 0.69 -5.30
N THR A 37 20.29 1.61 -6.26
CA THR A 37 21.32 2.59 -6.62
C THR A 37 21.33 3.81 -5.70
N SER A 38 20.17 4.23 -5.20
CA SER A 38 20.05 5.44 -4.36
C SER A 38 20.27 5.17 -2.87
N PHE A 39 20.18 3.92 -2.42
CA PHE A 39 20.35 3.56 -1.01
C PHE A 39 21.34 2.43 -0.80
N SER A 40 22.36 2.69 0.01
CA SER A 40 23.25 1.66 0.54
C SER A 40 22.50 0.67 1.44
N LYS A 41 23.13 -0.47 1.73
CA LYS A 41 22.59 -1.47 2.66
C LYS A 41 22.36 -0.88 4.07
N LYS A 42 23.24 0.00 4.53
CA LYS A 42 23.16 0.63 5.86
C LYS A 42 21.97 1.59 5.93
N GLU A 43 21.72 2.38 4.90
CA GLU A 43 20.59 3.32 4.83
C GLU A 43 19.25 2.58 4.81
N ARG A 44 19.13 1.51 4.01
CA ARG A 44 17.92 0.66 4.01
C ARG A 44 17.65 0.03 5.38
N SER A 45 18.70 -0.44 6.05
CA SER A 45 18.58 -0.98 7.41
C SER A 45 18.14 0.11 8.40
N CYS A 46 18.72 1.31 8.29
CA CYS A 46 18.35 2.46 9.09
C CYS A 46 16.85 2.78 8.93
N LEU A 47 16.37 2.98 7.69
CA LEU A 47 14.97 3.25 7.37
C LEU A 47 14.00 2.24 8.01
N ARG A 48 14.32 0.94 7.92
CA ARG A 48 13.50 -0.11 8.53
C ARG A 48 13.47 0.03 10.06
N THR A 49 14.64 0.13 10.68
CA THR A 49 14.74 0.17 12.15
C THR A 49 14.16 1.43 12.77
N THR A 50 14.26 2.58 12.09
CA THR A 50 13.68 3.83 12.57
C THR A 50 12.17 3.82 12.45
N PHE A 51 11.61 3.29 11.36
CA PHE A 51 10.17 3.11 11.23
C PHE A 51 9.58 2.16 12.29
N GLN A 52 10.25 1.02 12.53
CA GLN A 52 9.82 0.04 13.55
C GLN A 52 9.88 0.56 14.99
N ARG A 53 10.59 1.67 15.25
CA ARG A 53 10.63 2.31 16.58
C ARG A 53 9.42 3.20 16.84
N LEU A 54 8.57 3.46 15.84
CA LEU A 54 7.36 4.24 16.01
C LEU A 54 6.31 3.41 16.77
N SER A 55 5.74 3.96 17.84
CA SER A 55 4.74 3.27 18.67
C SER A 55 3.40 3.07 17.95
N ASP A 56 2.95 4.08 17.20
CA ASP A 56 1.74 4.01 16.37
C ASP A 56 1.97 4.74 15.03
N PRO A 57 2.57 4.07 14.03
CA PRO A 57 2.82 4.70 12.73
C PRO A 57 1.52 5.07 12.00
N LYS A 58 0.39 4.38 12.27
CA LYS A 58 -0.89 4.67 11.62
C LYS A 58 -1.47 5.99 12.08
N GLU A 59 -1.42 6.25 13.39
CA GLU A 59 -1.83 7.54 13.96
C GLU A 59 -0.94 8.68 13.45
N ILE A 60 0.38 8.50 13.46
CA ILE A 60 1.33 9.50 12.98
C ILE A 60 1.07 9.84 11.51
N ILE A 61 0.96 8.84 10.65
CA ILE A 61 0.66 9.03 9.23
C ILE A 61 -0.71 9.68 9.05
N GLY A 62 -1.71 9.26 9.83
CA GLY A 62 -3.03 9.89 9.84
C GLY A 62 -2.94 11.39 10.13
N GLN A 63 -2.23 11.78 11.18
CA GLN A 63 -2.07 13.19 11.54
C GLN A 63 -1.36 13.98 10.44
N ILE A 64 -0.31 13.43 9.84
CA ILE A 64 0.38 14.03 8.68
C ILE A 64 -0.60 14.25 7.53
N PHE A 65 -1.44 13.27 7.18
CA PHE A 65 -2.44 13.44 6.12
C PHE A 65 -3.49 14.50 6.46
N VAL A 66 -3.90 14.60 7.72
CA VAL A 66 -4.82 15.65 8.17
C VAL A 66 -4.17 17.03 8.00
N ASP A 67 -2.89 17.19 8.35
CA ASP A 67 -2.18 18.46 8.18
C ASP A 67 -1.95 18.77 6.69
N ILE A 68 -1.62 17.78 5.86
CA ILE A 68 -1.55 17.93 4.39
C ILE A 68 -2.86 18.48 3.85
N VAL A 69 -4.00 17.85 4.16
CA VAL A 69 -5.28 18.27 3.57
C VAL A 69 -5.85 19.55 4.19
N ASN A 70 -5.36 20.02 5.33
CA ASN A 70 -5.85 21.26 5.94
C ASN A 70 -4.95 22.46 5.66
N ASP A 71 -3.63 22.25 5.71
CA ASP A 71 -2.66 23.33 5.86
C ASP A 71 -1.73 23.44 4.64
N VAL A 72 -1.46 22.34 3.91
CA VAL A 72 -0.54 22.31 2.76
C VAL A 72 -1.27 22.29 1.41
N CYS A 73 -2.21 21.36 1.24
CA CYS A 73 -2.97 21.13 0.02
C CYS A 73 -4.48 21.03 0.31
N PRO A 74 -5.16 22.14 0.64
CA PRO A 74 -6.60 22.16 0.95
C PRO A 74 -7.49 21.65 -0.20
N GLU A 75 -7.03 21.75 -1.44
CA GLU A 75 -7.71 21.24 -2.64
C GLU A 75 -7.96 19.72 -2.58
N PHE A 76 -7.15 18.98 -1.82
CA PHE A 76 -7.32 17.53 -1.66
C PHE A 76 -8.47 17.16 -0.73
N LYS A 77 -9.04 18.12 0.03
CA LYS A 77 -10.24 17.86 0.86
C LYS A 77 -11.38 17.26 0.05
N ARG A 78 -11.55 17.68 -1.21
CA ARG A 78 -12.58 17.15 -2.11
C ARG A 78 -12.32 15.70 -2.51
N ILE A 79 -11.08 15.39 -2.85
CA ILE A 79 -10.64 14.04 -3.25
C ILE A 79 -10.93 13.05 -2.12
N PHE A 80 -10.58 13.45 -0.89
CA PHE A 80 -10.78 12.64 0.32
C PHE A 80 -12.17 12.79 0.95
N GLY A 81 -13.07 13.62 0.40
CA GLY A 81 -14.44 13.79 0.90
C GLY A 81 -14.51 14.36 2.33
N VAL A 82 -13.57 15.23 2.70
CA VAL A 82 -13.47 15.85 4.04
C VAL A 82 -13.72 17.36 4.03
N GLU A 83 -14.24 17.93 2.94
CA GLU A 83 -14.49 19.38 2.80
C GLU A 83 -15.32 19.98 3.94
N ARG A 84 -16.28 19.21 4.49
CA ARG A 84 -17.17 19.65 5.57
C ARG A 84 -16.87 18.97 6.92
N ALA A 85 -15.89 18.08 6.96
CA ALA A 85 -15.57 17.35 8.18
C ALA A 85 -14.69 18.21 9.11
N PRO A 86 -14.98 18.32 10.41
CA PRO A 86 -14.07 18.96 11.35
C PRO A 86 -12.77 18.16 11.45
N LYS A 87 -11.63 18.83 11.71
CA LYS A 87 -10.28 18.23 11.76
C LYS A 87 -10.25 16.93 12.58
N ALA A 88 -10.84 16.95 13.78
CA ALA A 88 -10.92 15.80 14.69
C ALA A 88 -11.73 14.59 14.17
N ALA A 89 -12.60 14.78 13.18
CA ALA A 89 -13.40 13.70 12.59
C ALA A 89 -12.84 13.21 11.24
N MET A 90 -11.86 13.91 10.65
CA MET A 90 -11.39 13.61 9.30
C MET A 90 -10.82 12.19 9.16
N LEU A 91 -10.12 11.67 10.18
CA LEU A 91 -9.60 10.30 10.15
C LEU A 91 -10.67 9.22 10.29
N LYS A 92 -11.88 9.58 10.75
CA LYS A 92 -13.03 8.67 10.75
C LYS A 92 -13.71 8.61 9.38
N MET A 93 -13.36 9.52 8.46
CA MET A 93 -13.95 9.54 7.13
C MET A 93 -13.34 8.41 6.28
N PRO A 94 -14.17 7.59 5.59
CA PRO A 94 -13.70 6.35 4.97
C PRO A 94 -12.56 6.53 3.97
N LYS A 95 -12.59 7.61 3.19
CA LYS A 95 -11.57 7.87 2.16
C LYS A 95 -10.24 8.31 2.77
N LEU A 96 -10.23 9.31 3.67
CA LEU A 96 -9.00 9.80 4.28
C LEU A 96 -8.42 8.79 5.26
N GLY A 97 -9.23 8.32 6.23
CA GLY A 97 -8.79 7.33 7.22
C GLY A 97 -8.33 6.03 6.56
N GLY A 98 -9.10 5.54 5.58
CA GLY A 98 -8.72 4.36 4.81
C GLY A 98 -7.48 4.56 3.94
N HIS A 99 -7.20 5.77 3.45
CA HIS A 99 -5.96 6.07 2.73
C HIS A 99 -4.76 6.14 3.67
N ALA A 100 -4.90 6.79 4.83
CA ALA A 100 -3.85 6.83 5.84
C ALA A 100 -3.46 5.41 6.32
N SER A 101 -4.43 4.53 6.58
CA SER A 101 -4.14 3.13 6.94
C SER A 101 -3.40 2.41 5.82
N ARG A 102 -3.87 2.53 4.57
CA ARG A 102 -3.20 1.89 3.42
C ARG A 102 -1.80 2.41 3.19
N MET A 103 -1.55 3.70 3.45
CA MET A 103 -0.21 4.27 3.36
C MET A 103 0.72 3.70 4.43
N ALA A 104 0.23 3.56 5.67
CA ALA A 104 1.00 2.92 6.73
C ALA A 104 1.33 1.46 6.39
N ASP A 105 0.35 0.71 5.88
CA ASP A 105 0.55 -0.67 5.46
C ASP A 105 1.52 -0.76 4.25
N PHE A 106 1.52 0.23 3.35
CA PHE A 106 2.45 0.31 2.22
C PHE A 106 3.89 0.61 2.66
N ILE A 107 4.09 1.49 3.64
CA ILE A 107 5.43 1.81 4.17
C ILE A 107 6.02 0.63 4.96
N GLU A 108 5.17 -0.20 5.57
CA GLU A 108 5.59 -1.37 6.34
C GLU A 108 5.97 -2.59 5.47
N GLN A 109 5.37 -2.73 4.27
CA GLN A 109 5.63 -3.82 3.32
C GLN A 109 7.07 -3.81 2.78
#